data_AF-A0AA43TTW7-F1
#
_entry.id   AF-A0AA43TTW7-F1
#
_cell.length_a   1.000
_cell.length_b   1.000
_cell.length_c   1.000
_cell.angle_alpha   90.00
_cell.angle_beta   90.00
_cell.angle_gamma   90.00
#
_symmetry.space_group_name_H-M   'P 1'
#
loop_
_entity.id
_entity.type
_entity.pdbx_description
1 polymer ?
#
loop_
_entity_poly.entity_id
_entity_poly.type
_entity_poly.pdbx_seq_one_letter_code
_entity_poly.pdbx_strand_id
1 'polypeptide(L)'
;MAEEHHIGNLDPSAFFQLHDYDSSGVWTVKDIRRTYGLDDESAREVSEQRKGEVTGPGHHGDDEYEYEIHHFEKFHDENTREEDLTHPEDIEHFRKHDEMDAAAERQEMLDRMQIVEQNIPQKFRRY
;
A
#
# COMPACT_ATOMS: atom_id res chain seq x y z
N MET A 1 11.94 34.40 -6.00
CA MET A 1 11.40 33.12 -5.48
C MET A 1 11.03 32.12 -6.58
N ALA A 2 10.12 32.41 -7.54
CA ALA A 2 9.84 31.47 -8.64
C ALA A 2 10.85 31.52 -9.81
N GLU A 3 11.41 32.70 -10.12
CA GLU A 3 12.39 32.87 -11.21
C GLU A 3 13.80 32.34 -10.89
N GLU A 4 14.15 32.21 -9.61
CA GLU A 4 15.49 31.80 -9.16
C GLU A 4 15.63 30.26 -9.10
N HIS A 5 14.50 29.55 -9.08
CA HIS A 5 14.45 28.10 -8.95
C HIS A 5 14.25 27.36 -10.28
N HIS A 6 14.34 28.01 -11.45
CA HIS A 6 14.27 27.37 -12.78
C HIS A 6 13.18 26.26 -12.91
N ILE A 7 12.05 26.39 -12.20
CA ILE A 7 11.02 25.34 -12.11
C ILE A 7 10.23 25.24 -13.44
N GLY A 8 10.33 26.25 -14.31
CA GLY A 8 9.63 26.29 -15.60
C GLY A 8 10.11 25.27 -16.65
N ASN A 9 11.26 24.60 -16.41
CA ASN A 9 11.81 23.57 -17.29
C ASN A 9 11.93 22.21 -16.58
N LEU A 10 11.12 21.97 -15.55
CA LEU A 10 11.04 20.64 -14.94
C LEU A 10 10.41 19.69 -15.96
N ASP A 11 11.25 18.96 -16.70
CA ASP A 11 10.83 17.87 -17.57
C ASP A 11 10.68 16.60 -16.73
N PRO A 12 9.44 16.13 -16.47
CA PRO A 12 9.23 14.91 -15.71
C PRO A 12 9.91 13.72 -16.39
N SER A 13 9.99 13.72 -17.72
CA SER A 13 10.57 12.62 -18.50
C SER A 13 12.07 12.48 -18.21
N ALA A 14 12.82 13.58 -18.25
CA ALA A 14 14.24 13.59 -17.86
C ALA A 14 14.43 13.20 -16.39
N PHE A 15 13.53 13.62 -15.50
CA PHE A 15 13.58 13.23 -14.08
C PHE A 15 13.40 11.72 -13.92
N PHE A 16 12.39 11.11 -14.55
CA PHE A 16 12.19 9.66 -14.51
C PHE A 16 13.39 8.91 -15.11
N GLN A 17 13.89 9.33 -16.27
CA GLN A 17 15.02 8.69 -16.94
C GLN A 17 16.34 8.78 -16.14
N LEU A 18 16.59 9.90 -15.47
CA LEU A 18 17.84 10.09 -14.72
C LEU A 18 17.91 9.25 -13.44
N HIS A 19 16.76 8.92 -12.86
CA HIS A 19 16.67 8.18 -11.60
C HIS A 19 16.22 6.73 -11.79
N ASP A 20 16.04 6.28 -13.02
CA ASP A 20 15.96 4.85 -13.36
C ASP A 20 17.37 4.26 -13.33
N TYR A 21 17.87 3.94 -12.13
CA TYR A 21 19.27 3.60 -11.93
C TYR A 21 19.64 2.23 -12.53
N ASP A 22 18.66 1.34 -12.67
CA ASP A 22 18.85 0.03 -13.29
C ASP A 22 18.40 -0.03 -14.76
N SER A 23 17.95 1.10 -15.33
CA SER A 23 17.51 1.24 -16.72
C SER A 23 16.38 0.27 -17.07
N SER A 24 15.53 -0.07 -16.10
CA SER A 24 14.40 -0.97 -16.28
C SER A 24 13.22 -0.33 -17.02
N GLY A 25 13.26 0.99 -17.23
CA GLY A 25 12.20 1.77 -17.87
C GLY A 25 11.02 2.06 -16.94
N VAL A 26 11.09 1.64 -15.68
CA VAL A 26 10.10 1.88 -14.62
C VAL A 26 10.85 2.22 -13.34
N TRP A 27 10.30 3.10 -12.51
CA TRP A 27 10.90 3.30 -11.18
C TRP A 27 10.54 2.16 -10.25
N THR A 28 11.55 1.38 -9.88
CA THR A 28 11.39 0.33 -8.89
C THR A 28 11.46 0.90 -7.47
N VAL A 29 11.02 0.11 -6.49
CA VAL A 29 11.18 0.40 -5.05
C VAL A 29 12.62 0.81 -4.72
N LYS A 30 13.62 0.18 -5.36
CA LYS A 30 15.04 0.48 -5.14
C LYS A 30 15.43 1.85 -5.68
N ASP A 31 14.89 2.24 -6.82
CA ASP A 31 15.16 3.56 -7.41
C ASP A 31 14.60 4.68 -6.55
N ILE A 32 13.40 4.48 -5.99
CA ILE A 32 12.76 5.41 -5.06
C ILE A 32 13.57 5.50 -3.76
N ARG A 33 13.93 4.35 -3.15
CA ARG A 33 14.75 4.31 -1.91
C ARG A 33 16.07 5.05 -2.11
N ARG A 34 16.71 4.86 -3.27
CA ARG A 34 17.98 5.50 -3.60
C ARG A 34 17.84 7.01 -3.82
N THR A 35 16.80 7.44 -4.52
CA THR A 35 16.51 8.86 -4.78
C THR A 35 16.30 9.63 -3.47
N TYR A 36 15.62 9.03 -2.49
CA TYR A 36 15.38 9.62 -1.17
C TYR A 36 16.47 9.31 -0.13
N GLY A 37 17.55 8.62 -0.51
CA GLY A 37 18.66 8.30 0.40
C GLY A 37 18.28 7.33 1.54
N LEU A 38 17.21 6.54 1.39
CA LEU A 38 16.75 5.59 2.41
C LEU A 38 17.73 4.41 2.62
N ASP A 39 18.62 4.19 1.66
CA ASP A 39 19.68 3.19 1.74
C ASP A 39 21.05 3.81 2.12
N ASP A 40 21.10 5.12 2.37
CA ASP A 40 22.32 5.79 2.83
C ASP A 40 22.64 5.46 4.30
N GLU A 41 23.91 5.59 4.68
CA GLU A 41 24.37 5.39 6.06
C GLU A 41 23.67 6.31 7.06
N SER A 42 23.25 7.51 6.63
CA SER A 42 22.45 8.44 7.43
C SER A 42 21.04 7.94 7.76
N ALA A 43 20.47 7.03 6.95
CA ALA A 43 19.13 6.46 7.16
C ALA A 43 19.15 5.11 7.90
N ARG A 44 20.28 4.72 8.50
CA ARG A 44 20.45 3.44 9.22
C ARG A 44 19.50 3.25 10.41
N GLU A 45 19.09 4.34 11.06
CA GLU A 45 18.17 4.29 12.20
C GLU A 45 16.70 4.16 11.78
N VAL A 46 16.39 4.35 10.49
CA VAL A 46 15.04 4.18 9.96
C VAL A 46 14.77 2.68 9.80
N SER A 47 13.67 2.18 10.38
CA SER A 47 13.27 0.78 10.25
C SER A 47 12.92 0.43 8.80
N GLU A 48 13.13 -0.82 8.40
CA GLU A 48 12.75 -1.28 7.05
C GLU A 48 11.25 -1.15 6.80
N GLN A 49 10.42 -1.29 7.84
CA GLN A 49 8.97 -1.01 7.78
C GLN A 49 8.71 0.43 7.33
N ARG A 50 9.39 1.40 7.95
CA ARG A 50 9.24 2.83 7.64
C ARG A 50 9.86 3.24 6.31
N LYS A 51 10.86 2.49 5.82
CA LYS A 51 11.37 2.64 4.43
C LYS A 51 10.40 2.03 3.42
N GLY A 52 9.71 0.95 3.80
CA GLY A 52 8.65 0.32 3.02
C GLY A 52 7.46 1.26 2.82
N GLU A 53 7.06 2.00 3.86
CA GLU A 53 6.00 3.03 3.78
C GLU A 53 6.26 4.08 2.69
N VAL A 54 7.52 4.41 2.42
CA VAL A 54 7.90 5.41 1.39
C VAL A 54 7.86 4.82 -0.03
N THR A 55 7.90 3.50 -0.17
CA THR A 55 8.23 2.83 -1.45
C THR A 55 7.26 1.73 -1.88
N GLY A 56 6.18 1.51 -1.12
CA GLY A 56 5.08 0.60 -1.47
C GLY A 56 4.20 1.13 -2.62
N PRO A 57 3.44 0.25 -3.29
CA PRO A 57 2.36 0.69 -4.18
C PRO A 57 1.30 1.35 -3.32
N GLY A 58 1.24 2.68 -3.39
CA GLY A 58 0.44 3.47 -2.46
C GLY A 58 1.28 4.08 -1.34
N HIS A 59 1.41 5.40 -1.34
CA HIS A 59 2.22 6.16 -0.38
C HIS A 59 1.33 6.77 0.69
N HIS A 60 0.45 5.97 1.32
CA HIS A 60 -0.30 6.31 2.54
C HIS A 60 -0.74 5.01 3.26
N GLY A 61 0.10 4.37 4.07
CA GLY A 61 -0.37 3.36 5.05
C GLY A 61 -1.01 2.07 4.49
N ASP A 62 -2.00 1.51 5.20
CA ASP A 62 -2.84 0.38 4.77
C ASP A 62 -4.04 0.86 3.93
N ASP A 63 -4.81 -0.08 3.36
CA ASP A 63 -5.94 0.23 2.46
C ASP A 63 -6.94 1.25 3.08
N GLU A 64 -7.08 1.22 4.41
CA GLU A 64 -7.92 2.16 5.18
C GLU A 64 -7.39 3.59 5.11
N TYR A 65 -6.09 3.77 5.40
CA TYR A 65 -5.48 5.10 5.43
C TYR A 65 -5.37 5.72 4.03
N GLU A 66 -5.21 4.91 2.97
CA GLU A 66 -5.27 5.40 1.59
C GLU A 66 -6.65 5.93 1.21
N TYR A 67 -7.71 5.19 1.56
CA TYR A 67 -9.08 5.61 1.34
C TYR A 67 -9.41 6.90 2.09
N GLU A 68 -8.97 7.00 3.35
CA GLU A 68 -9.20 8.18 4.19
C GLU A 68 -8.58 9.45 3.55
N ILE A 69 -7.30 9.41 3.18
CA ILE A 69 -6.60 10.60 2.69
C ILE A 69 -6.95 10.95 1.24
N HIS A 70 -7.13 9.97 0.36
CA HIS A 70 -7.32 10.25 -1.06
C HIS A 70 -8.78 10.43 -1.49
N HIS A 71 -9.70 9.70 -0.85
CA HIS A 71 -11.10 9.70 -1.22
C HIS A 71 -11.94 10.42 -0.18
N PHE A 72 -11.87 9.98 1.08
CA PHE A 72 -12.74 10.50 2.14
C PHE A 72 -12.52 12.01 2.35
N GLU A 73 -11.31 12.49 2.61
CA GLU A 73 -11.05 13.93 2.80
C GLU A 73 -11.41 14.80 1.58
N LYS A 74 -11.47 14.22 0.38
CA LYS A 74 -11.73 14.94 -0.86
C LYS A 74 -13.22 15.07 -1.20
N PHE A 75 -14.00 14.05 -0.89
CA PHE A 75 -15.42 13.96 -1.29
C PHE A 75 -16.38 13.97 -0.10
N HIS A 76 -15.85 13.74 1.11
CA HIS A 76 -16.60 13.61 2.35
C HIS A 76 -15.97 14.50 3.44
N ASP A 77 -16.74 14.80 4.48
CA ASP A 77 -16.31 15.60 5.62
C ASP A 77 -16.89 15.06 6.94
N GLU A 78 -16.64 15.78 8.05
CA GLU A 78 -17.09 15.41 9.39
C GLU A 78 -18.62 15.31 9.56
N ASN A 79 -19.40 15.84 8.60
CA ASN A 79 -20.86 15.77 8.56
C ASN A 79 -21.39 14.72 7.58
N THR A 80 -20.51 14.06 6.81
CA THR A 80 -20.89 12.98 5.90
C THR A 80 -21.52 11.84 6.69
N ARG A 81 -22.68 11.37 6.21
CA ARG A 81 -23.38 10.23 6.79
C ARG A 81 -23.07 8.98 5.98
N GLU A 82 -23.28 7.81 6.58
CA GLU A 82 -23.09 6.52 5.89
C GLU A 82 -23.92 6.42 4.59
N GLU A 83 -25.08 7.07 4.55
CA GLU A 83 -25.95 7.15 3.38
C GLU A 83 -25.35 7.94 2.20
N ASP A 84 -24.35 8.79 2.45
CA ASP A 84 -23.68 9.62 1.45
C ASP A 84 -22.45 8.91 0.81
N LEU A 85 -21.96 7.83 1.44
CA LEU A 85 -20.79 7.05 1.00
C LEU A 85 -21.15 6.10 -0.16
N THR A 86 -21.50 6.69 -1.30
CA THR A 86 -22.04 5.99 -2.46
C THR A 86 -21.17 6.07 -3.71
N HIS A 87 -19.98 6.66 -3.61
CA HIS A 87 -19.05 6.68 -4.73
C HIS A 87 -18.58 5.26 -5.07
N PRO A 88 -18.23 4.98 -6.34
CA PRO A 88 -17.69 3.68 -6.73
C PRO A 88 -16.51 3.23 -5.86
N GLU A 89 -15.64 4.16 -5.48
CA GLU A 89 -14.50 3.93 -4.59
C GLU A 89 -14.93 3.65 -3.14
N ASP A 90 -15.95 4.34 -2.61
CA ASP A 90 -16.55 4.03 -1.29
C ASP A 90 -17.05 2.57 -1.26
N ILE A 91 -17.80 2.17 -2.29
CA ILE A 91 -18.37 0.83 -2.40
C ILE A 91 -17.27 -0.23 -2.52
N GLU A 92 -16.22 0.04 -3.30
CA GLU A 92 -15.12 -0.91 -3.46
C GLU A 92 -14.33 -1.08 -2.16
N HIS A 93 -14.06 0.02 -1.45
CA HIS A 93 -13.40 0.00 -0.15
C HIS A 93 -14.17 -0.88 0.85
N PHE A 94 -15.49 -0.65 1.00
CA PHE A 94 -16.33 -1.46 1.87
C PHE A 94 -16.40 -2.93 1.47
N ARG A 95 -16.49 -3.21 0.16
CA ARG A 95 -16.48 -4.60 -0.33
C ARG A 95 -15.19 -5.32 0.06
N LYS A 96 -14.05 -4.63 0.02
CA LYS A 96 -12.76 -5.20 0.43
C LYS A 96 -12.73 -5.48 1.92
N HIS A 97 -13.28 -4.58 2.75
CA HIS A 97 -13.41 -4.80 4.19
C HIS A 97 -14.28 -6.03 4.49
N ASP A 98 -15.45 -6.14 3.87
CA ASP A 98 -16.34 -7.31 4.01
C ASP A 98 -15.64 -8.62 3.61
N GLU A 99 -14.86 -8.61 2.52
CA GLU A 99 -14.10 -9.77 2.08
C GLU A 99 -12.99 -10.17 3.07
N MET A 100 -12.30 -9.18 3.66
CA MET A 100 -11.27 -9.38 4.67
C MET A 100 -11.85 -9.93 5.97
N ASP A 101 -12.95 -9.37 6.46
CA ASP A 101 -13.65 -9.85 7.66
C ASP A 101 -14.13 -11.29 7.47
N ALA A 102 -14.78 -11.59 6.34
CA ALA A 102 -15.21 -12.95 6.04
C ALA A 102 -14.03 -13.93 5.91
N ALA A 103 -12.87 -13.47 5.44
CA ALA A 103 -11.66 -14.28 5.39
C ALA A 103 -11.09 -14.52 6.79
N ALA A 104 -11.07 -13.51 7.65
CA ALA A 104 -10.63 -13.61 9.03
C ALA A 104 -11.51 -14.57 9.84
N GLU A 105 -12.84 -14.49 9.70
CA GLU A 105 -13.77 -15.43 10.34
C GLU A 105 -13.52 -16.87 9.89
N ARG A 106 -13.35 -17.09 8.57
CA ARG A 106 -13.01 -18.42 8.03
C ARG A 106 -11.70 -18.93 8.61
N GLN A 107 -10.69 -18.08 8.72
CA GLN A 107 -9.41 -18.44 9.31
C GLN A 107 -9.56 -18.77 10.80
N GLU A 108 -10.29 -17.99 11.58
CA GLU A 108 -10.53 -18.25 13.00
C GLU A 108 -11.28 -19.57 13.21
N MET A 109 -12.25 -19.87 12.34
CA MET A 109 -12.94 -21.17 12.36
C MET A 109 -11.96 -22.33 12.14
N LEU A 110 -11.03 -22.19 11.21
CA LEU A 110 -9.99 -23.20 10.96
C LEU A 110 -9.03 -23.33 12.14
N ASP A 111 -8.60 -22.20 12.73
CA ASP A 111 -7.69 -22.18 13.87
C ASP A 111 -8.33 -22.75 15.14
N ARG A 112 -9.66 -22.62 15.29
CA ARG A 112 -10.43 -23.24 16.37
C ARG A 112 -10.51 -24.77 16.22
N MET A 113 -10.32 -25.31 15.03
CA MET A 113 -10.29 -26.77 14.83
C MET A 113 -8.96 -27.33 15.36
N GLN A 114 -9.04 -28.22 16.35
CA GLN A 114 -7.85 -28.86 16.93
C GLN A 114 -7.07 -29.72 15.91
N ILE A 115 -7.74 -30.18 14.85
CA ILE A 115 -7.14 -30.97 13.77
C ILE A 115 -7.75 -30.47 12.45
N VAL A 116 -6.94 -29.81 11.61
CA VAL A 116 -7.33 -29.45 10.24
C VAL A 116 -7.03 -30.66 9.34
N GLU A 117 -8.04 -31.49 9.06
CA GLU A 117 -7.87 -32.75 8.32
C GLU A 117 -7.21 -32.58 6.94
N GLN A 118 -7.42 -31.43 6.29
CA GLN A 118 -6.82 -31.10 5.01
C GLN A 118 -5.28 -30.99 5.09
N ASN A 119 -4.77 -30.54 6.23
CA ASN A 119 -3.34 -30.43 6.51
C ASN A 119 -2.70 -31.75 6.94
N ILE A 120 -3.49 -32.82 7.15
CA ILE A 120 -2.96 -34.15 7.45
C ILE A 120 -2.33 -34.72 6.17
N PRO A 121 -1.00 -34.99 6.15
CA PRO A 121 -0.33 -35.58 5.01
C PRO A 121 -0.96 -36.92 4.63
N GLN A 122 -1.02 -37.22 3.33
CA GLN A 122 -1.73 -38.38 2.78
C GLN A 122 -1.30 -39.72 3.41
N LYS A 123 -0.02 -39.84 3.81
CA LYS A 123 0.53 -41.01 4.51
C LYS A 123 -0.08 -41.32 5.89
N PHE A 124 -0.82 -40.38 6.48
CA PHE A 124 -1.49 -40.52 7.79
C PHE A 124 -3.01 -40.59 7.69
N ARG A 125 -3.60 -40.48 6.49
CA ARG A 125 -5.04 -40.67 6.29
C ARG A 125 -5.33 -42.18 6.26
N ARG A 126 -6.09 -42.68 7.23
CA ARG A 126 -6.45 -44.10 7.34
C ARG A 126 -7.76 -44.32 6.59
N TYR A 127 -7.76 -45.19 5.58
CA TYR A 127 -8.96 -45.58 4.82
C TYR A 127 -9.87 -46.49 5.63
#